data_AF-A0A7X9HXF9-F1
#
_entry.id   AF-A0A7X9HXF9-F1
#
_cell.length_a   1.000
_cell.length_b   1.000
_cell.length_c   1.000
_cell.angle_alpha   90.00
_cell.angle_beta   90.00
_cell.angle_gamma   90.00
#
_symmetry.space_group_name_H-M   'P 1'
#
loop_
_entity.id
_entity.type
_entity.pdbx_description
1 polymer ?
#
loop_
_entity_poly.entity_id
_entity_poly.type
_entity_poly.pdbx_seq_one_letter_code
_entity_poly.pdbx_strand_id
1 'polypeptide(L)'
;MGNRSFAFFLMIFLLCCGISGPKWDTKSGVIIQKISDIGLFEEITSLEKSYPHKTMQSEGIAGAAGGMHLKAFKSGIYFVRLPLPQLIDFQCPLYYSLRANPESTLEEKKIQQDISKNAFLILKFKAEKNQEIRLEWSSAVLLRDKPFVNNESKADAFISSTPCVQSDSTMIKQLSEKLFPDNKSIKKYAENIRTFIMEMKQKKQPKSLDAVEILESRCNFICTSNANLAAALFRARNIPARSVACLPIISSRFEMHRIVEYFDDGKWFSFDPSGVFGDIPLKPQQNVIMSKTSLEDEKESMKLRPGSMPGAPFGQEAEFANLGLNLFGEDFFWSIALPLAEFEISDEDAEKCANLWKQFLQSGNVDERQNKAALSRTQEDFQNSLK
;
A
#
# COMPACT_ATOMS: atom_id res chain seq x y z
N MET A 1 -4.73 -19.39 -16.86
CA MET A 1 -5.13 -17.98 -16.99
C MET A 1 -3.87 -17.20 -17.34
N GLY A 2 -3.76 -16.70 -18.57
CA GLY A 2 -2.54 -16.06 -19.03
C GLY A 2 -2.40 -14.68 -18.42
N ASN A 3 -1.31 -14.44 -17.69
CA ASN A 3 -0.86 -13.11 -17.28
C ASN A 3 -0.52 -12.31 -18.55
N ARG A 4 -1.54 -11.66 -19.13
CA ARG A 4 -1.29 -10.50 -19.98
C ARG A 4 -0.99 -9.35 -19.01
N SER A 5 0.29 -9.16 -18.68
CA SER A 5 0.74 -7.92 -18.07
C SER A 5 0.32 -6.80 -19.00
N PHE A 6 -0.75 -6.10 -18.65
CA PHE A 6 -1.15 -4.87 -19.29
C PHE A 6 -0.11 -3.83 -18.92
N ALA A 7 0.99 -3.78 -19.68
CA ALA A 7 1.96 -2.71 -19.58
C ALA A 7 1.25 -1.40 -19.93
N PHE A 8 0.80 -0.68 -18.91
CA PHE A 8 0.16 0.62 -19.03
C PHE A 8 1.24 1.66 -19.37
N PHE A 9 1.74 1.63 -20.60
CA PHE A 9 2.75 2.59 -21.08
C PHE A 9 2.06 3.90 -21.47
N LEU A 10 1.69 4.70 -20.47
CA LEU A 10 1.28 6.08 -20.71
C LEU A 10 2.55 6.94 -20.78
N MET A 11 3.19 7.02 -21.95
CA MET A 11 4.15 8.07 -22.25
C MET A 11 3.41 9.41 -22.31
N ILE A 12 3.24 10.08 -21.17
CA ILE A 12 2.77 11.46 -21.16
C ILE A 12 3.96 12.36 -21.55
N PHE A 13 4.00 12.79 -22.81
CA PHE A 13 4.82 13.93 -23.22
C PHE A 13 4.25 15.20 -22.58
N LEU A 14 4.73 15.55 -21.39
CA LEU A 14 4.33 16.79 -20.71
C LEU A 14 5.17 17.98 -21.21
N LEU A 15 4.51 18.91 -21.89
CA LEU A 15 4.95 20.30 -22.00
C LEU A 15 4.95 20.90 -20.58
N CYS A 16 6.05 21.56 -20.20
CA CYS A 16 6.46 21.97 -18.85
C CYS A 16 5.54 22.96 -18.07
N CYS A 17 4.22 22.77 -18.05
CA CYS A 17 3.33 23.55 -17.20
C CYS A 17 3.21 22.89 -15.81
N GLY A 18 3.99 23.36 -14.85
CA GLY A 18 3.67 23.33 -13.41
C GLY A 18 3.69 21.98 -12.69
N ILE A 19 4.75 21.18 -12.82
CA ILE A 19 4.95 20.02 -11.94
C ILE A 19 5.13 20.52 -10.50
N SER A 20 4.17 20.23 -9.62
CA SER A 20 4.33 20.50 -8.19
C SER A 20 5.47 19.63 -7.64
N GLY A 21 6.44 20.26 -6.97
CA GLY A 21 7.48 19.52 -6.26
C GLY A 21 6.88 18.56 -5.22
N PRO A 22 7.63 17.53 -4.79
CA PRO A 22 7.17 16.60 -3.77
C PRO A 22 6.89 17.31 -2.44
N LYS A 23 5.88 16.86 -1.69
CA LYS A 23 5.56 17.38 -0.34
C LYS A 23 6.41 16.75 0.78
N TRP A 24 7.22 15.74 0.47
CA TRP A 24 8.23 15.27 1.41
C TRP A 24 9.50 16.09 1.27
N ASP A 25 10.12 16.38 2.41
CA ASP A 25 11.37 17.11 2.46
C ASP A 25 12.52 16.13 2.23
N THR A 26 13.17 16.20 1.07
CA THR A 26 14.30 15.32 0.70
C THR A 26 15.51 15.45 1.62
N LYS A 27 15.56 16.48 2.48
CA LYS A 27 16.64 16.71 3.45
C LYS A 27 16.33 16.17 4.84
N SER A 28 15.06 16.10 5.22
CA SER A 28 14.63 15.62 6.54
C SER A 28 14.54 14.10 6.63
N GLY A 29 14.32 13.59 7.85
CA GLY A 29 14.11 12.17 8.11
C GLY A 29 15.25 11.51 8.85
N VAL A 30 15.00 10.28 9.29
CA VAL A 30 15.94 9.46 10.06
C VAL A 30 16.72 8.57 9.10
N ILE A 31 18.05 8.69 9.10
CA ILE A 31 18.90 7.87 8.23
C ILE A 31 18.87 6.42 8.70
N ILE A 32 18.57 5.50 7.78
CA ILE A 32 18.62 4.06 8.06
C ILE A 32 20.07 3.61 8.02
N GLN A 33 20.53 3.01 9.11
CA GLN A 33 21.86 2.38 9.15
C GLN A 33 21.90 1.11 8.28
N LYS A 34 23.09 0.52 8.11
CA LYS A 34 23.19 -0.72 7.36
C LYS A 34 22.41 -1.81 8.11
N ILE A 35 21.36 -2.32 7.47
CA ILE A 35 20.56 -3.43 7.97
C ILE A 35 21.19 -4.72 7.45
N SER A 36 21.52 -5.64 8.34
CA SER A 36 22.03 -6.97 7.97
C SER A 36 20.96 -7.72 7.18
N ASP A 37 21.33 -8.29 6.04
CA ASP A 37 20.45 -9.17 5.31
C ASP A 37 20.29 -10.48 6.08
N ILE A 38 19.09 -10.74 6.60
CA ILE A 38 18.76 -11.96 7.34
C ILE A 38 18.30 -13.11 6.42
N GLY A 39 18.36 -12.94 5.09
CA GLY A 39 17.94 -13.94 4.11
C GLY A 39 16.43 -13.99 3.87
N LEU A 40 15.68 -13.01 4.39
CA LEU A 40 14.22 -12.98 4.30
C LEU A 40 13.72 -12.84 2.86
N PHE A 41 14.43 -12.08 2.02
CA PHE A 41 14.03 -11.89 0.62
C PHE A 41 14.12 -13.20 -0.16
N GLU A 42 15.22 -13.95 0.04
CA GLU A 42 15.45 -15.26 -0.57
C GLU A 42 14.41 -16.28 -0.09
N GLU A 43 14.06 -16.27 1.20
CA GLU A 43 13.01 -17.13 1.74
C GLU A 43 11.64 -16.83 1.11
N ILE A 44 11.22 -15.56 1.07
CA ILE A 44 9.96 -15.14 0.45
C ILE A 44 9.94 -15.54 -1.03
N THR A 45 11.02 -15.30 -1.77
CA THR A 45 11.14 -15.68 -3.19
C THR A 45 11.12 -17.20 -3.41
N SER A 46 11.65 -17.97 -2.46
CA SER A 46 11.56 -19.43 -2.48
C SER A 46 10.13 -19.90 -2.24
N LEU A 47 9.43 -19.31 -1.27
CA LEU A 47 8.04 -19.64 -0.93
C LEU A 47 7.04 -19.19 -2.00
N GLU A 48 7.31 -18.09 -2.71
CA GLU A 48 6.55 -17.65 -3.88
C GLU A 48 6.37 -18.79 -4.89
N LYS A 49 7.43 -19.56 -5.14
CA LYS A 49 7.45 -20.66 -6.10
C LYS A 49 6.75 -21.93 -5.60
N SER A 50 6.33 -21.96 -4.34
CA SER A 50 5.67 -23.11 -3.74
C SER A 50 4.20 -23.19 -4.15
N TYR A 51 3.73 -24.41 -4.41
CA TYR A 51 2.33 -24.70 -4.74
C TYR A 51 1.84 -25.90 -3.91
N PRO A 52 0.59 -25.88 -3.39
CA PRO A 52 -0.39 -24.80 -3.48
C PRO A 52 -0.01 -23.57 -2.65
N HIS A 53 -0.44 -22.39 -3.11
CA HIS A 53 -0.24 -21.15 -2.38
C HIS A 53 -0.98 -21.18 -1.03
N LYS A 54 -0.27 -20.81 0.02
CA LYS A 54 -0.85 -20.69 1.37
C LYS A 54 -1.53 -19.34 1.52
N THR A 55 -2.61 -19.33 2.29
CA THR A 55 -3.28 -18.12 2.77
C THR A 55 -3.26 -18.16 4.29
N MET A 56 -3.16 -16.99 4.91
CA MET A 56 -3.12 -16.87 6.37
C MET A 56 -4.52 -17.13 6.95
N GLN A 57 -4.63 -18.03 7.91
CA GLN A 57 -5.85 -18.46 8.58
C GLN A 57 -5.97 -17.92 10.01
N SER A 58 -4.83 -17.60 10.64
CA SER A 58 -4.77 -17.12 12.02
C SER A 58 -3.68 -16.07 12.20
N GLU A 59 -3.47 -15.63 13.44
CA GLU A 59 -2.41 -14.69 13.79
C GLU A 59 -1.01 -15.24 13.48
N GLY A 60 -0.03 -14.35 13.34
CA GLY A 60 1.37 -14.75 13.14
C GLY A 60 2.16 -13.77 12.30
N ILE A 61 3.11 -14.28 11.51
CA ILE A 61 4.03 -13.48 10.71
C ILE A 61 3.72 -13.68 9.23
N ALA A 62 3.50 -12.56 8.53
CA ALA A 62 3.52 -12.49 7.08
C ALA A 62 4.86 -11.93 6.59
N GLY A 63 5.37 -12.51 5.51
CA GLY A 63 6.48 -11.97 4.73
C GLY A 63 5.92 -11.09 3.63
N ALA A 64 6.50 -9.91 3.47
CA ALA A 64 6.23 -9.01 2.36
C ALA A 64 7.53 -8.73 1.62
N ALA A 65 7.52 -8.75 0.30
CA ALA A 65 8.64 -8.36 -0.51
C ALA A 65 8.18 -7.60 -1.74
N GLY A 66 9.11 -6.92 -2.39
CA GLY A 66 8.84 -6.30 -3.66
C GLY A 66 10.10 -5.81 -4.32
N GLY A 67 9.92 -5.24 -5.50
CA GLY A 67 11.02 -4.66 -6.25
C GLY A 67 10.54 -3.64 -7.26
N MET A 68 11.50 -2.89 -7.77
CA MET A 68 11.28 -2.02 -8.91
C MET A 68 12.51 -2.01 -9.81
N HIS A 69 12.27 -1.88 -11.10
CA HIS A 69 13.31 -1.71 -12.10
C HIS A 69 13.20 -0.29 -12.66
N LEU A 70 14.26 0.47 -12.44
CA LEU A 70 14.34 1.89 -12.77
C LEU A 70 15.37 2.12 -13.87
N LYS A 71 15.15 3.18 -14.66
CA LYS A 71 16.12 3.67 -15.64
C LYS A 71 16.28 5.17 -15.56
N ALA A 72 17.52 5.62 -15.42
CA ALA A 72 17.88 7.02 -15.49
C ALA A 72 18.05 7.44 -16.96
N PHE A 73 17.29 8.41 -17.43
CA PHE A 73 17.37 8.94 -18.80
C PHE A 73 18.36 10.11 -18.93
N LYS A 74 18.86 10.60 -17.80
CA LYS A 74 19.91 11.63 -17.69
C LYS A 74 20.83 11.24 -16.53
N SER A 75 22.04 11.79 -16.48
CA SER A 75 22.86 11.68 -15.28
C SER A 75 22.33 12.66 -14.23
N GLY A 76 22.32 12.27 -12.95
CA GLY A 76 21.89 13.18 -11.89
C GLY A 76 21.63 12.53 -10.54
N ILE A 77 21.07 13.34 -9.64
CA ILE A 77 20.57 12.91 -8.34
C ILE A 77 19.06 12.80 -8.42
N TYR A 78 18.53 11.69 -7.93
CA TYR A 78 17.10 11.40 -7.94
C TYR A 78 16.62 11.04 -6.54
N PHE A 79 15.39 11.42 -6.23
CA PHE A 79 14.74 11.00 -5.00
C PHE A 79 13.48 10.19 -5.31
N VAL A 80 13.38 9.02 -4.69
CA VAL A 80 12.23 8.13 -4.79
C VAL A 80 11.62 7.97 -3.40
N ARG A 81 10.31 8.13 -3.30
CA ARG A 81 9.55 7.72 -2.14
C ARG A 81 9.05 6.30 -2.32
N LEU A 82 9.19 5.46 -1.29
CA LEU A 82 8.62 4.11 -1.26
C LEU A 82 7.82 3.92 0.04
N PRO A 83 6.56 3.43 -0.01
CA PRO A 83 5.81 3.13 1.20
C PRO A 83 6.45 1.99 2.02
N LEU A 84 6.25 2.03 3.34
CA LEU A 84 6.65 0.98 4.28
C LEU A 84 5.42 0.25 4.82
N PRO A 85 5.53 -0.99 5.31
CA PRO A 85 4.51 -1.55 6.18
C PRO A 85 4.31 -0.65 7.41
N GLN A 86 3.05 -0.44 7.80
CA GLN A 86 2.69 0.51 8.85
C GLN A 86 2.55 -0.17 10.22
N LEU A 87 2.87 0.53 11.31
CA LEU A 87 2.41 0.16 12.66
C LEU A 87 1.03 0.78 12.86
N ILE A 88 -0.02 0.01 12.55
CA ILE A 88 -1.40 0.49 12.56
C ILE A 88 -2.36 -0.67 12.80
N ASP A 89 -3.48 -0.37 13.46
CA ASP A 89 -4.56 -1.33 13.71
C ASP A 89 -3.99 -2.68 14.13
N PHE A 90 -4.21 -3.71 13.32
CA PHE A 90 -3.96 -5.12 13.59
C PHE A 90 -2.59 -5.63 13.12
N GLN A 91 -1.66 -4.73 12.79
CA GLN A 91 -0.33 -5.11 12.34
C GLN A 91 0.82 -4.35 13.00
N CYS A 92 1.97 -5.02 13.11
CA CYS A 92 3.23 -4.43 13.53
C CYS A 92 4.38 -4.94 12.65
N PRO A 93 5.09 -4.08 11.92
CA PRO A 93 6.29 -4.50 11.19
C PRO A 93 7.37 -4.92 12.19
N LEU A 94 8.01 -6.05 11.94
CA LEU A 94 9.11 -6.58 12.74
C LEU A 94 10.45 -6.16 12.12
N TYR A 95 10.57 -6.25 10.81
CA TYR A 95 11.82 -6.08 10.08
C TYR A 95 11.56 -5.41 8.74
N TYR A 96 12.56 -4.69 8.22
CA TYR A 96 12.56 -4.19 6.86
C TYR A 96 13.99 -4.14 6.31
N SER A 97 14.22 -4.56 5.07
CA SER A 97 15.47 -4.31 4.36
C SER A 97 15.23 -3.88 2.92
N LEU A 98 16.21 -3.18 2.37
CA LEU A 98 16.22 -2.74 0.98
C LEU A 98 17.66 -2.74 0.45
N ARG A 99 17.82 -3.31 -0.75
CA ARG A 99 19.07 -3.33 -1.52
C ARG A 99 18.85 -2.78 -2.92
N ALA A 100 19.93 -2.23 -3.48
CA ALA A 100 19.98 -1.70 -4.84
C ALA A 100 21.07 -2.41 -5.64
N ASN A 101 20.85 -2.56 -6.93
CA ASN A 101 21.85 -3.05 -7.88
C ASN A 101 21.92 -2.10 -9.09
N PRO A 102 23.08 -1.45 -9.34
CA PRO A 102 24.31 -1.52 -8.55
C PRO A 102 24.18 -0.88 -7.16
N GLU A 103 24.80 -1.48 -6.14
CA GLU A 103 24.72 -0.97 -4.75
C GLU A 103 25.23 0.47 -4.63
N SER A 104 26.25 0.81 -5.42
CA SER A 104 26.86 2.15 -5.46
C SER A 104 25.91 3.28 -5.92
N THR A 105 24.76 2.94 -6.50
CA THR A 105 23.78 3.95 -6.96
C THR A 105 22.94 4.52 -5.84
N LEU A 106 22.73 3.76 -4.76
CA LEU A 106 21.92 4.16 -3.62
C LEU A 106 22.82 4.85 -2.58
N GLU A 107 22.79 6.19 -2.56
CA GLU A 107 23.63 6.98 -1.65
C GLU A 107 23.05 7.06 -0.24
N GLU A 108 21.72 7.10 -0.11
CA GLU A 108 21.07 7.37 1.17
C GLU A 108 19.67 6.76 1.25
N LYS A 109 19.30 6.32 2.45
CA LYS A 109 17.96 5.85 2.82
C LYS A 109 17.50 6.60 4.06
N LYS A 110 16.35 7.27 4.01
CA LYS A 110 15.76 7.97 5.15
C LYS A 110 14.32 7.53 5.40
N ILE A 111 13.93 7.43 6.66
CA ILE A 111 12.55 7.24 7.10
C ILE A 111 11.93 8.61 7.39
N GLN A 112 10.71 8.81 6.92
CA GLN A 112 9.87 9.94 7.32
C GLN A 112 8.46 9.44 7.64
N GLN A 113 7.72 10.29 8.36
CA GLN A 113 6.28 10.11 8.57
C GLN A 113 5.55 11.35 8.06
N ASP A 114 4.41 11.14 7.41
CA ASP A 114 3.53 12.24 7.02
C ASP A 114 2.67 12.72 8.20
N ILE A 115 1.82 13.72 7.94
CA ILE A 115 0.88 14.27 8.93
C ILE A 115 -0.14 13.23 9.44
N SER A 116 -0.40 12.19 8.66
CA SER A 116 -1.27 11.06 9.01
C SER A 116 -0.49 9.91 9.67
N LYS A 117 0.79 10.15 10.00
CA LYS A 117 1.73 9.20 10.60
C LYS A 117 2.08 8.01 9.71
N ASN A 118 1.74 8.02 8.41
CA ASN A 118 2.20 6.95 7.51
C ASN A 118 3.72 7.07 7.35
N ALA A 119 4.45 6.00 7.69
CA ALA A 119 5.88 5.90 7.49
C ALA A 119 6.21 5.58 6.03
N PHE A 120 7.25 6.20 5.49
CA PHE A 120 7.77 5.92 4.14
C PHE A 120 9.27 6.12 4.08
N LEU A 121 9.89 5.54 3.06
CA LEU A 121 11.29 5.76 2.73
C LEU A 121 11.45 6.87 1.71
N ILE A 122 12.49 7.66 1.90
CA ILE A 122 13.10 8.50 0.88
C ILE A 122 14.45 7.88 0.52
N LEU A 123 14.59 7.52 -0.75
CA LEU A 123 15.79 6.94 -1.33
C LEU A 123 16.48 8.00 -2.20
N LYS A 124 17.76 8.22 -1.97
CA LYS A 124 18.59 9.12 -2.80
C LYS A 124 19.47 8.29 -3.72
N PHE A 125 19.26 8.44 -5.02
CA PHE A 125 20.07 7.81 -6.05
C PHE A 125 21.01 8.80 -6.71
N LYS A 126 22.24 8.35 -7.00
CA LYS A 126 23.11 8.97 -7.97
C LYS A 126 23.28 8.00 -9.14
N ALA A 127 22.83 8.44 -10.31
CA ALA A 127 22.77 7.59 -11.49
C ALA A 127 23.33 8.29 -12.73
N GLU A 128 23.95 7.50 -13.60
CA GLU A 128 24.39 7.94 -14.92
C GLU A 128 23.30 7.79 -15.98
N LYS A 129 23.43 8.54 -17.08
CA LYS A 129 22.51 8.42 -18.21
C LYS A 129 22.46 6.98 -18.73
N ASN A 130 21.24 6.50 -18.94
CA ASN A 130 20.87 5.13 -19.33
C ASN A 130 21.18 4.05 -18.28
N GLN A 131 21.62 4.42 -17.08
CA GLN A 131 21.85 3.44 -16.02
C GLN A 131 20.53 2.83 -15.56
N GLU A 132 20.53 1.51 -15.45
CA GLU A 132 19.43 0.74 -14.88
C GLU A 132 19.74 0.46 -13.41
N ILE A 133 18.72 0.58 -12.57
CA ILE A 133 18.80 0.35 -11.12
C ILE A 133 17.70 -0.65 -10.77
N ARG A 134 18.06 -1.75 -10.14
CA ARG A 134 17.11 -2.70 -9.56
C ARG A 134 17.06 -2.49 -8.07
N LEU A 135 15.86 -2.36 -7.53
CA LEU A 135 15.63 -2.29 -6.10
C LEU A 135 14.83 -3.51 -5.68
N GLU A 136 15.21 -4.05 -4.54
CA GLU A 136 14.55 -5.18 -3.90
C GLU A 136 14.41 -4.85 -2.42
N TRP A 137 13.25 -5.14 -1.87
CA TRP A 137 12.97 -4.95 -0.45
C TRP A 137 12.22 -6.14 0.11
N SER A 138 12.39 -6.38 1.40
CA SER A 138 11.62 -7.36 2.16
C SER A 138 11.29 -6.86 3.56
N SER A 139 10.24 -7.42 4.14
CA SER A 139 9.75 -7.09 5.47
C SER A 139 9.05 -8.30 6.08
N ALA A 140 9.17 -8.44 7.39
CA ALA A 140 8.34 -9.35 8.18
C ALA A 140 7.34 -8.50 8.96
N VAL A 141 6.07 -8.89 8.95
CA VAL A 141 4.97 -8.16 9.57
C VAL A 141 4.19 -9.10 10.46
N LEU A 142 4.06 -8.73 11.73
CA LEU A 142 3.25 -9.42 12.70
C LEU A 142 1.79 -8.99 12.55
N LEU A 143 0.87 -9.94 12.43
CA LEU A 143 -0.57 -9.74 12.19
C LEU A 143 -1.38 -10.46 13.25
N ARG A 144 -2.35 -9.79 13.85
CA ARG A 144 -3.18 -10.36 14.92
C ARG A 144 -4.64 -9.88 14.83
N ASP A 145 -5.55 -10.41 15.64
CA ASP A 145 -6.97 -10.04 15.60
C ASP A 145 -7.33 -8.82 16.48
N LYS A 146 -6.42 -8.43 17.36
CA LYS A 146 -6.48 -7.23 18.22
C LYS A 146 -5.59 -6.10 17.72
N PRO A 147 -5.94 -4.83 17.95
CA PRO A 147 -5.09 -3.73 17.55
C PRO A 147 -3.77 -3.70 18.35
N PHE A 148 -2.67 -3.35 17.69
CA PHE A 148 -1.38 -2.93 18.25
C PHE A 148 -1.40 -1.46 18.67
N VAL A 149 -2.10 -0.64 17.90
CA VAL A 149 -2.29 0.79 18.18
C VAL A 149 -3.74 1.18 17.91
N ASN A 150 -4.27 2.09 18.72
CA ASN A 150 -5.59 2.63 18.48
C ASN A 150 -5.61 3.49 17.22
N ASN A 151 -6.64 3.32 16.41
CA ASN A 151 -6.85 4.15 15.23
C ASN A 151 -7.34 5.54 15.65
N GLU A 152 -6.47 6.54 15.55
CA GLU A 152 -6.75 7.93 15.95
C GLU A 152 -7.42 8.76 14.84
N SER A 153 -7.74 8.16 13.70
CA SER A 153 -8.28 8.92 12.57
C SER A 153 -9.71 9.39 12.84
N LYS A 154 -9.96 10.68 12.58
CA LYS A 154 -11.28 11.31 12.73
C LYS A 154 -12.20 10.86 11.60
N ALA A 155 -13.07 9.87 11.88
CA ALA A 155 -13.97 9.31 10.88
C ALA A 155 -14.79 10.39 10.16
N ASP A 156 -15.40 11.33 10.89
CA ASP A 156 -16.26 12.37 10.30
C ASP A 156 -15.60 13.20 9.19
N ALA A 157 -14.27 13.33 9.19
CA ALA A 157 -13.58 14.05 8.12
C ALA A 157 -13.73 13.32 6.75
N PHE A 158 -13.78 11.98 6.79
CA PHE A 158 -13.83 11.10 5.62
C PHE A 158 -15.24 10.92 5.02
N ILE A 159 -16.15 11.86 5.25
CA ILE A 159 -17.40 12.00 4.48
C ILE A 159 -17.25 12.97 3.29
N SER A 160 -16.21 13.81 3.34
CA SER A 160 -16.02 14.90 2.38
C SER A 160 -15.72 14.39 0.97
N SER A 161 -16.23 15.10 -0.03
CA SER A 161 -15.80 14.91 -1.42
C SER A 161 -14.38 15.45 -1.63
N THR A 162 -13.62 14.78 -2.49
CA THR A 162 -12.24 15.14 -2.88
C THR A 162 -12.07 14.93 -4.39
N PRO A 163 -11.00 15.45 -5.02
CA PRO A 163 -10.81 15.36 -6.46
C PRO A 163 -10.86 13.93 -7.05
N CYS A 164 -10.38 12.90 -6.35
CA CYS A 164 -10.46 11.52 -6.82
C CYS A 164 -11.71 10.76 -6.36
N VAL A 165 -12.36 11.19 -5.27
CA VAL A 165 -13.52 10.49 -4.71
C VAL A 165 -14.84 11.07 -5.24
N GLN A 166 -14.97 12.39 -5.40
CA GLN A 166 -16.12 13.03 -6.07
C GLN A 166 -17.51 12.59 -5.56
N SER A 167 -17.65 12.36 -4.24
CA SER A 167 -18.87 11.83 -3.61
C SER A 167 -20.09 12.76 -3.72
N ASP A 168 -19.86 14.03 -4.05
CA ASP A 168 -20.89 15.04 -4.27
C ASP A 168 -21.48 15.03 -5.69
N SER A 169 -20.85 14.30 -6.64
CA SER A 169 -21.33 14.13 -8.01
C SER A 169 -22.74 13.54 -8.06
N THR A 170 -23.61 14.12 -8.89
CA THR A 170 -24.98 13.66 -9.10
C THR A 170 -25.03 12.18 -9.52
N MET A 171 -24.09 11.75 -10.38
CA MET A 171 -24.03 10.36 -10.85
C MET A 171 -23.69 9.39 -9.72
N ILE A 172 -22.73 9.76 -8.86
CA ILE A 172 -22.35 8.97 -7.69
C ILE A 172 -23.51 8.88 -6.70
N LYS A 173 -24.18 9.99 -6.39
CA LYS A 173 -25.34 10.01 -5.49
C LYS A 173 -26.48 9.13 -5.98
N GLN A 174 -26.81 9.18 -7.27
CA GLN A 174 -27.86 8.34 -7.87
C GLN A 174 -27.51 6.85 -7.81
N LEU A 175 -26.28 6.49 -8.14
CA LEU A 175 -25.82 5.10 -8.05
C LEU A 175 -25.79 4.63 -6.60
N SER A 176 -25.33 5.50 -5.69
CA SER A 176 -25.27 5.26 -4.27
C SER A 176 -26.65 4.92 -3.69
N GLU A 177 -27.68 5.71 -4.03
CA GLU A 177 -29.08 5.46 -3.66
C GLU A 177 -29.56 4.10 -4.19
N LYS A 178 -29.29 3.79 -5.47
CA LYS A 178 -29.72 2.53 -6.10
C LYS A 178 -29.10 1.30 -5.45
N LEU A 179 -27.83 1.38 -5.04
CA LEU A 179 -27.11 0.26 -4.46
C LEU A 179 -27.37 0.11 -2.95
N PHE A 180 -27.88 1.15 -2.28
CA PHE A 180 -28.12 1.13 -0.85
C PHE A 180 -29.31 0.21 -0.52
N PRO A 181 -29.13 -0.78 0.37
CA PRO A 181 -30.18 -1.77 0.63
C PRO A 181 -31.30 -1.18 1.50
N ASP A 182 -32.54 -1.65 1.30
CA ASP A 182 -33.72 -1.19 2.06
C ASP A 182 -33.58 -1.38 3.58
N ASN A 183 -32.87 -2.44 4.00
CA ASN A 183 -32.59 -2.73 5.41
C ASN A 183 -31.49 -1.84 6.02
N LYS A 184 -30.91 -0.92 5.24
CA LYS A 184 -29.84 0.01 5.63
C LYS A 184 -28.57 -0.65 6.15
N SER A 185 -28.34 -1.93 5.84
CA SER A 185 -27.12 -2.65 6.26
C SER A 185 -25.91 -2.15 5.47
N ILE A 186 -24.92 -1.58 6.17
CA ILE A 186 -23.67 -1.08 5.59
C ILE A 186 -22.84 -2.24 5.01
N LYS A 187 -22.78 -3.38 5.71
CA LYS A 187 -22.16 -4.60 5.16
C LYS A 187 -22.80 -5.01 3.84
N LYS A 188 -24.14 -5.06 3.77
CA LYS A 188 -24.84 -5.42 2.53
C LYS A 188 -24.59 -4.39 1.43
N TYR A 189 -24.43 -3.12 1.80
CA TYR A 189 -24.05 -2.07 0.87
C TYR A 189 -22.65 -2.30 0.26
N ALA A 190 -21.66 -2.68 1.09
CA ALA A 190 -20.33 -3.07 0.61
C ALA A 190 -20.38 -4.24 -0.39
N GLU A 191 -21.20 -5.26 -0.11
CA GLU A 191 -21.44 -6.38 -1.03
C GLU A 191 -22.03 -5.91 -2.37
N ASN A 192 -23.07 -5.07 -2.34
CA ASN A 192 -23.70 -4.52 -3.54
C ASN A 192 -22.73 -3.67 -4.37
N ILE A 193 -21.88 -2.87 -3.72
CA ILE A 193 -20.81 -2.08 -4.37
C ILE A 193 -19.83 -3.01 -5.09
N ARG A 194 -19.31 -4.03 -4.40
CA ARG A 194 -18.36 -4.99 -4.99
C ARG A 194 -18.99 -5.69 -6.20
N THR A 195 -20.20 -6.22 -6.06
CA THR A 195 -20.91 -6.87 -7.16
C THR A 195 -21.08 -5.94 -8.36
N PHE A 196 -21.51 -4.69 -8.12
CA PHE A 196 -21.64 -3.69 -9.19
C PHE A 196 -20.31 -3.45 -9.93
N ILE A 197 -19.21 -3.27 -9.18
CA ILE A 197 -17.88 -3.02 -9.76
C ILE A 197 -17.40 -4.23 -10.58
N MET A 198 -17.54 -5.44 -10.04
CA MET A 198 -17.15 -6.67 -10.73
C MET A 198 -17.94 -6.92 -12.02
N GLU A 199 -19.19 -6.48 -12.08
CA GLU A 199 -20.06 -6.61 -13.26
C GLU A 199 -19.84 -5.52 -14.33
N MET A 200 -19.06 -4.48 -14.04
CA MET A 200 -18.76 -3.44 -15.02
C MET A 200 -18.01 -4.03 -16.22
N LYS A 201 -18.49 -3.69 -17.42
CA LYS A 201 -17.83 -4.04 -18.69
C LYS A 201 -17.24 -2.79 -19.29
N GLN A 202 -15.92 -2.78 -19.47
CA GLN A 202 -15.19 -1.63 -19.97
C GLN A 202 -15.79 -1.12 -21.29
N LYS A 203 -16.05 0.19 -21.33
CA LYS A 203 -16.54 0.94 -22.50
C LYS A 203 -15.44 1.75 -23.18
N LYS A 204 -14.56 2.37 -22.39
CA LYS A 204 -13.43 3.19 -22.85
C LYS A 204 -12.24 2.99 -21.92
N GLN A 205 -11.05 3.37 -22.38
CA GLN A 205 -9.90 3.47 -21.49
C GLN A 205 -10.09 4.68 -20.56
N PRO A 206 -9.93 4.51 -19.23
CA PRO A 206 -10.05 5.62 -18.30
C PRO A 206 -8.92 6.63 -18.52
N LYS A 207 -9.24 7.92 -18.46
CA LYS A 207 -8.26 9.02 -18.57
C LYS A 207 -7.64 9.44 -17.23
N SER A 208 -8.26 9.04 -16.14
CA SER A 208 -7.87 9.28 -14.76
C SER A 208 -8.43 8.15 -13.89
N LEU A 209 -7.97 8.08 -12.64
CA LEU A 209 -8.34 7.06 -11.67
C LEU A 209 -9.39 7.57 -10.67
N ASP A 210 -10.08 8.67 -10.97
CA ASP A 210 -11.15 9.20 -10.14
C ASP A 210 -12.48 8.44 -10.30
N ALA A 211 -13.37 8.61 -9.32
CA ALA A 211 -14.62 7.88 -9.18
C ALA A 211 -15.61 8.08 -10.34
N VAL A 212 -15.66 9.28 -10.93
CA VAL A 212 -16.55 9.58 -12.06
C VAL A 212 -15.99 8.97 -13.34
N GLU A 213 -14.70 9.14 -13.64
CA GLU A 213 -14.11 8.58 -14.86
C GLU A 213 -14.16 7.04 -14.87
N ILE A 214 -13.99 6.39 -13.71
CA ILE A 214 -14.11 4.93 -13.65
C ILE A 214 -15.55 4.45 -13.88
N LEU A 215 -16.54 5.19 -13.39
CA LEU A 215 -17.94 4.87 -13.62
C LEU A 215 -18.35 5.09 -15.09
N GLU A 216 -17.87 6.15 -15.73
CA GLU A 216 -18.10 6.42 -17.14
C GLU A 216 -17.41 5.40 -18.05
N SER A 217 -16.14 5.09 -17.75
CA SER A 217 -15.32 4.14 -18.51
C SER A 217 -15.74 2.69 -18.29
N ARG A 218 -16.39 2.39 -17.15
CA ARG A 218 -16.76 1.04 -16.69
C ARG A 218 -15.57 0.07 -16.62
N CYS A 219 -14.36 0.60 -16.47
CA CYS A 219 -13.17 -0.21 -16.27
C CYS A 219 -13.16 -0.73 -14.83
N ASN A 220 -12.92 -2.03 -14.62
CA ASN A 220 -12.91 -2.64 -13.29
C ASN A 220 -11.62 -3.38 -12.95
N PHE A 221 -10.60 -3.33 -13.82
CA PHE A 221 -9.32 -3.99 -13.61
C PHE A 221 -8.27 -3.09 -12.94
N ILE A 222 -8.64 -1.88 -12.49
CA ILE A 222 -7.73 -0.96 -11.82
C ILE A 222 -8.17 -0.77 -10.36
N CYS A 223 -7.43 -1.36 -9.43
CA CYS A 223 -7.78 -1.39 -8.01
C CYS A 223 -7.93 0.00 -7.39
N THR A 224 -7.05 0.95 -7.76
CA THR A 224 -7.11 2.34 -7.29
C THR A 224 -8.44 3.00 -7.60
N SER A 225 -8.87 2.91 -8.85
CA SER A 225 -10.12 3.53 -9.28
C SER A 225 -11.34 2.83 -8.67
N ASN A 226 -11.31 1.50 -8.53
CA ASN A 226 -12.36 0.75 -7.84
C ASN A 226 -12.48 1.20 -6.37
N ALA A 227 -11.36 1.39 -5.69
CA ALA A 227 -11.32 1.90 -4.32
C ALA A 227 -11.84 3.35 -4.21
N ASN A 228 -11.45 4.23 -5.15
CA ASN A 228 -11.95 5.59 -5.20
C ASN A 228 -13.47 5.65 -5.41
N LEU A 229 -14.01 4.85 -6.35
CA LEU A 229 -15.46 4.73 -6.58
C LEU A 229 -16.19 4.16 -5.36
N ALA A 230 -15.67 3.10 -4.76
CA ALA A 230 -16.27 2.52 -3.56
C ALA A 230 -16.32 3.54 -2.40
N ALA A 231 -15.22 4.25 -2.14
CA ALA A 231 -15.20 5.32 -1.14
C ALA A 231 -16.23 6.42 -1.47
N ALA A 232 -16.38 6.78 -2.75
CA ALA A 232 -17.35 7.78 -3.21
C ALA A 232 -18.78 7.39 -2.87
N LEU A 233 -19.13 6.13 -3.10
CA LEU A 233 -20.45 5.57 -2.86
C LEU A 233 -20.81 5.55 -1.36
N PHE A 234 -19.87 5.17 -0.48
CA PHE A 234 -20.05 5.30 0.97
C PHE A 234 -20.23 6.75 1.41
N ARG A 235 -19.35 7.64 0.96
CA ARG A 235 -19.39 9.06 1.34
C ARG A 235 -20.68 9.75 0.86
N ALA A 236 -21.23 9.36 -0.28
CA ALA A 236 -22.52 9.83 -0.78
C ALA A 236 -23.72 9.44 0.13
N ARG A 237 -23.54 8.45 1.02
CA ARG A 237 -24.49 8.08 2.09
C ARG A 237 -24.13 8.64 3.46
N ASN A 238 -23.19 9.58 3.54
CA ASN A 238 -22.61 10.08 4.80
C ASN A 238 -21.97 8.97 5.65
N ILE A 239 -21.48 7.91 5.01
CA ILE A 239 -20.69 6.87 5.69
C ILE A 239 -19.21 7.22 5.49
N PRO A 240 -18.44 7.46 6.56
CA PRO A 240 -17.02 7.72 6.43
C PRO A 240 -16.31 6.57 5.72
N ALA A 241 -15.52 6.89 4.70
CA ALA A 241 -14.75 5.88 3.98
C ALA A 241 -13.42 6.44 3.47
N ARG A 242 -12.39 5.60 3.39
CA ARG A 242 -11.08 5.96 2.83
C ARG A 242 -10.47 4.81 2.05
N SER A 243 -9.60 5.13 1.10
CA SER A 243 -8.78 4.12 0.44
C SER A 243 -7.58 3.71 1.31
N VAL A 244 -7.16 2.46 1.19
CA VAL A 244 -5.98 1.91 1.86
C VAL A 244 -5.12 1.19 0.83
N ALA A 245 -3.82 1.52 0.78
CA ALA A 245 -2.84 0.78 -0.01
C ALA A 245 -2.33 -0.41 0.80
N CYS A 246 -2.34 -1.60 0.20
CA CYS A 246 -1.99 -2.83 0.90
C CYS A 246 -1.41 -3.91 -0.02
N LEU A 247 -0.88 -4.97 0.59
CA LEU A 247 -0.39 -6.17 -0.07
C LEU A 247 -1.30 -7.35 0.31
N PRO A 248 -2.06 -7.93 -0.64
CA PRO A 248 -2.85 -9.13 -0.38
C PRO A 248 -1.94 -10.31 -0.04
N ILE A 249 -2.28 -11.04 1.03
CA ILE A 249 -1.53 -12.24 1.46
C ILE A 249 -2.07 -13.45 0.69
N ILE A 250 -1.78 -13.46 -0.61
CA ILE A 250 -2.23 -14.49 -1.57
C ILE A 250 -1.07 -15.30 -2.16
N SER A 251 0.17 -15.04 -1.73
CA SER A 251 1.40 -15.68 -2.23
C SER A 251 1.59 -15.57 -3.75
N SER A 252 1.12 -14.48 -4.35
CA SER A 252 1.29 -14.18 -5.77
C SER A 252 1.84 -12.76 -5.92
N ARG A 253 2.66 -12.54 -6.95
CA ARG A 253 3.06 -11.18 -7.33
C ARG A 253 1.85 -10.35 -7.70
N PHE A 254 1.88 -9.10 -7.26
CA PHE A 254 0.86 -8.11 -7.47
C PHE A 254 1.51 -6.72 -7.48
N GLU A 255 1.00 -5.79 -8.28
CA GLU A 255 1.25 -4.37 -8.01
C GLU A 255 0.62 -4.00 -6.66
N MET A 256 1.01 -2.91 -6.03
CA MET A 256 0.42 -2.57 -4.73
C MET A 256 -1.10 -2.44 -4.87
N HIS A 257 -1.85 -3.14 -4.02
CA HIS A 257 -3.31 -3.19 -4.11
C HIS A 257 -3.94 -2.00 -3.40
N ARG A 258 -5.19 -1.68 -3.75
CA ARG A 258 -6.01 -0.74 -2.99
C ARG A 258 -7.35 -1.34 -2.63
N ILE A 259 -7.69 -1.20 -1.35
CA ILE A 259 -8.98 -1.56 -0.76
C ILE A 259 -9.65 -0.32 -0.17
N VAL A 260 -10.81 -0.50 0.45
CA VAL A 260 -11.54 0.57 1.15
C VAL A 260 -11.79 0.18 2.58
N GLU A 261 -11.58 1.13 3.48
CA GLU A 261 -12.12 1.10 4.85
C GLU A 261 -13.37 1.97 4.91
N TYR A 262 -14.44 1.46 5.52
CA TYR A 262 -15.63 2.24 5.87
C TYR A 262 -15.88 2.19 7.38
N PHE A 263 -16.51 3.23 7.93
CA PHE A 263 -16.78 3.33 9.36
C PHE A 263 -18.21 2.91 9.67
N ASP A 264 -18.38 1.95 10.57
CA ASP A 264 -19.68 1.46 11.05
C ASP A 264 -19.55 1.13 12.55
N ASP A 265 -20.59 1.43 13.34
CA ASP A 265 -20.67 1.15 14.78
C ASP A 265 -19.36 1.44 15.57
N GLY A 266 -18.77 2.62 15.34
CA GLY A 266 -17.56 3.06 16.06
C GLY A 266 -16.25 2.42 15.59
N LYS A 267 -16.25 1.62 14.51
CA LYS A 267 -15.09 0.86 14.03
C LYS A 267 -14.88 1.01 12.53
N TRP A 268 -13.63 0.86 12.11
CA TRP A 268 -13.26 0.76 10.70
C TRP A 268 -13.33 -0.69 10.24
N PHE A 269 -13.99 -0.91 9.12
CA PHE A 269 -14.10 -2.21 8.46
C PHE A 269 -13.52 -2.12 7.05
N SER A 270 -12.67 -3.08 6.69
CA SER A 270 -12.05 -3.15 5.37
C SER A 270 -12.87 -4.03 4.43
N PHE A 271 -12.93 -3.70 3.14
CA PHE A 271 -13.36 -4.61 2.10
C PHE A 271 -12.64 -4.33 0.77
N ASP A 272 -12.52 -5.37 -0.06
CA ASP A 272 -11.89 -5.25 -1.37
C ASP A 272 -12.95 -5.10 -2.49
N PRO A 273 -13.08 -3.92 -3.10
CA PRO A 273 -14.02 -3.71 -4.20
C PRO A 273 -13.62 -4.42 -5.50
N SER A 274 -12.34 -4.81 -5.66
CA SER A 274 -11.84 -5.57 -6.80
C SER A 274 -12.00 -7.08 -6.64
N GLY A 275 -12.30 -7.56 -5.42
CA GLY A 275 -12.62 -8.97 -5.16
C GLY A 275 -11.43 -9.93 -5.19
N VAL A 276 -10.21 -9.49 -4.82
CA VAL A 276 -9.07 -10.41 -4.58
C VAL A 276 -9.42 -11.38 -3.45
N PHE A 277 -10.11 -10.88 -2.41
CA PHE A 277 -10.70 -11.70 -1.36
C PHE A 277 -12.23 -11.65 -1.40
N GLY A 278 -12.86 -12.77 -1.06
CA GLY A 278 -14.32 -12.91 -0.99
C GLY A 278 -14.94 -12.36 0.30
N ASP A 279 -14.15 -12.19 1.37
CA ASP A 279 -14.65 -11.78 2.68
C ASP A 279 -15.08 -10.31 2.72
N ILE A 280 -16.23 -10.05 3.35
CA ILE A 280 -16.72 -8.71 3.67
C ILE A 280 -17.32 -8.74 5.10
N PRO A 281 -16.73 -8.03 6.08
CA PRO A 281 -15.44 -7.33 5.99
C PRO A 281 -14.26 -8.30 5.81
N LEU A 282 -13.13 -7.78 5.36
CA LEU A 282 -11.86 -8.51 5.34
C LEU A 282 -11.37 -8.77 6.76
N LYS A 283 -10.74 -9.92 6.94
CA LYS A 283 -9.99 -10.24 8.15
C LYS A 283 -8.66 -9.49 8.14
N PRO A 284 -8.14 -9.06 9.31
CA PRO A 284 -6.86 -8.36 9.39
C PRO A 284 -5.69 -9.11 8.74
N GLN A 285 -5.65 -10.44 8.88
CA GLN A 285 -4.57 -11.29 8.40
C GLN A 285 -4.58 -11.52 6.88
N GLN A 286 -5.49 -10.88 6.15
CA GLN A 286 -5.55 -11.00 4.69
C GLN A 286 -4.68 -9.97 3.97
N ASN A 287 -4.24 -8.90 4.65
CA ASN A 287 -3.49 -7.83 3.99
C ASN A 287 -2.40 -7.25 4.89
N VAL A 288 -1.27 -6.87 4.27
CA VAL A 288 -0.29 -5.96 4.89
C VAL A 288 -0.60 -4.53 4.43
N ILE A 289 -1.00 -3.67 5.36
CA ILE A 289 -1.26 -2.24 5.14
C ILE A 289 0.07 -1.51 4.93
N MET A 290 0.16 -0.83 3.79
CA MET A 290 1.32 -0.04 3.36
C MET A 290 1.09 1.46 3.54
N SER A 291 -0.16 1.92 3.43
CA SER A 291 -0.53 3.31 3.70
C SER A 291 -2.03 3.44 3.87
N LYS A 292 -2.46 4.31 4.78
CA LYS A 292 -3.85 4.76 4.85
C LYS A 292 -3.96 6.14 4.24
N THR A 293 -4.75 6.24 3.17
CA THR A 293 -4.91 7.49 2.43
C THR A 293 -5.59 8.54 3.30
N SER A 294 -4.96 9.70 3.39
CA SER A 294 -5.49 10.89 4.06
C SER A 294 -6.30 11.74 3.08
N LEU A 295 -7.11 12.67 3.59
CA LEU A 295 -7.78 13.66 2.74
C LEU A 295 -6.80 14.55 1.99
N GLU A 296 -5.61 14.79 2.54
CA GLU A 296 -4.59 15.58 1.87
C GLU A 296 -4.02 14.83 0.66
N ASP A 297 -3.79 13.52 0.80
CA ASP A 297 -3.36 12.66 -0.31
C ASP A 297 -4.41 12.64 -1.44
N GLU A 298 -5.70 12.64 -1.09
CA GLU A 298 -6.79 12.69 -2.07
C GLU A 298 -6.92 14.06 -2.75
N LYS A 299 -6.73 15.16 -2.02
CA LYS A 299 -6.76 16.52 -2.59
C LYS A 299 -5.70 16.74 -3.66
N GLU A 300 -4.58 16.03 -3.54
CA GLU A 300 -3.44 16.16 -4.43
C GLU A 300 -3.43 15.11 -5.56
N SER A 301 -4.38 14.16 -5.53
CA SER A 301 -4.44 13.03 -6.45
C SER A 301 -4.50 13.41 -7.93
N MET A 302 -5.10 14.56 -8.26
CA MET A 302 -5.24 15.04 -9.64
C MET A 302 -4.05 15.87 -10.12
N LYS A 303 -3.08 16.17 -9.24
CA LYS A 303 -1.85 16.84 -9.67
C LYS A 303 -0.98 15.87 -10.45
N LEU A 304 -0.28 16.39 -11.46
CA LEU A 304 0.66 15.61 -12.25
C LEU A 304 1.87 15.25 -11.38
N ARG A 305 2.10 13.94 -11.21
CA ARG A 305 3.20 13.40 -10.42
C ARG A 305 3.94 12.37 -11.27
N PRO A 306 5.27 12.44 -11.40
CA PRO A 306 5.98 11.43 -12.17
C PRO A 306 5.78 10.06 -11.53
N GLY A 307 5.52 9.05 -12.36
CA GLY A 307 5.24 7.68 -11.91
C GLY A 307 3.81 7.45 -11.41
N SER A 308 2.90 8.43 -11.49
CA SER A 308 1.51 8.23 -11.03
C SER A 308 0.50 8.84 -11.99
N MET A 309 -0.59 8.09 -12.23
CA MET A 309 -1.70 8.56 -13.05
C MET A 309 -2.59 9.54 -12.25
N PRO A 310 -3.14 10.59 -12.88
CA PRO A 310 -4.11 11.47 -12.22
C PRO A 310 -5.25 10.68 -11.60
N GLY A 311 -5.60 11.00 -10.35
CA GLY A 311 -6.62 10.32 -9.56
C GLY A 311 -6.06 9.27 -8.58
N ALA A 312 -4.80 8.85 -8.72
CA ALA A 312 -4.14 8.05 -7.69
C ALA A 312 -3.81 8.92 -6.47
N PRO A 313 -4.29 8.57 -5.26
CA PRO A 313 -3.83 9.20 -4.04
C PRO A 313 -2.36 8.85 -3.76
N PHE A 314 -1.71 9.66 -2.93
CA PHE A 314 -0.34 9.40 -2.51
C PHE A 314 -0.18 8.07 -1.74
N GLY A 315 1.03 7.50 -1.81
CA GLY A 315 1.42 6.33 -1.01
C GLY A 315 0.99 4.98 -1.56
N GLN A 316 0.60 4.92 -2.84
CA GLN A 316 0.31 3.66 -3.52
C GLN A 316 1.56 2.96 -4.04
N GLU A 317 2.50 3.69 -4.62
CA GLU A 317 3.63 3.12 -5.36
C GLU A 317 4.89 3.93 -5.11
N ALA A 318 5.96 3.60 -5.83
CA ALA A 318 7.12 4.44 -5.94
C ALA A 318 6.74 5.80 -6.55
N GLU A 319 7.13 6.88 -5.89
CA GLU A 319 6.87 8.24 -6.38
C GLU A 319 8.17 9.02 -6.52
N PHE A 320 8.29 9.80 -7.59
CA PHE A 320 9.55 10.45 -7.94
C PHE A 320 9.50 11.95 -7.67
N ALA A 321 10.52 12.49 -7.00
CA ALA A 321 10.63 13.92 -6.72
C ALA A 321 10.92 14.76 -7.97
N ASN A 322 11.63 14.18 -8.93
CA ASN A 322 12.12 14.87 -10.11
C ASN A 322 12.09 13.97 -11.34
N LEU A 323 11.94 14.60 -12.51
CA LEU A 323 11.97 13.90 -13.79
C LEU A 323 13.36 13.35 -14.11
N GLY A 324 13.40 12.31 -14.94
CA GLY A 324 14.64 11.73 -15.47
C GLY A 324 14.98 10.36 -14.91
N LEU A 325 14.27 9.90 -13.88
CA LEU A 325 14.23 8.50 -13.45
C LEU A 325 12.81 7.98 -13.70
N ASN A 326 12.66 6.78 -14.25
CA ASN A 326 11.35 6.18 -14.48
C ASN A 326 11.37 4.66 -14.22
N LEU A 327 10.19 4.11 -13.99
CA LEU A 327 9.92 2.68 -14.02
C LEU A 327 10.21 2.12 -15.43
N PHE A 328 10.84 0.94 -15.50
CA PHE A 328 11.35 0.36 -16.74
C PHE A 328 11.23 -1.16 -16.73
N GLY A 329 10.96 -1.77 -17.89
CA GLY A 329 10.86 -3.23 -18.04
C GLY A 329 9.50 -3.81 -17.68
N GLU A 330 9.40 -5.14 -17.70
CA GLU A 330 8.17 -5.88 -17.34
C GLU A 330 7.98 -6.01 -15.81
N ASP A 331 9.09 -6.12 -15.06
CA ASP A 331 9.12 -6.11 -13.59
C ASP A 331 9.33 -4.69 -13.03
N PHE A 332 8.65 -3.72 -13.63
CA PHE A 332 8.90 -2.30 -13.34
C PHE A 332 8.54 -1.95 -11.89
N PHE A 333 7.48 -2.53 -11.35
CA PHE A 333 7.09 -2.49 -9.95
C PHE A 333 6.31 -3.75 -9.61
N TRP A 334 6.70 -4.44 -8.54
CA TRP A 334 5.99 -5.62 -8.08
C TRP A 334 6.11 -5.76 -6.57
N SER A 335 5.16 -6.45 -5.99
CA SER A 335 5.10 -6.77 -4.58
C SER A 335 4.46 -8.14 -4.37
N ILE A 336 4.71 -8.75 -3.23
CA ILE A 336 4.11 -10.02 -2.82
C ILE A 336 3.98 -10.01 -1.30
N ALA A 337 2.92 -10.62 -0.80
CA ALA A 337 2.84 -11.00 0.60
C ALA A 337 2.38 -12.46 0.74
N LEU A 338 2.96 -13.17 1.71
CA LEU A 338 2.67 -14.58 1.99
C LEU A 338 2.81 -14.90 3.49
N PRO A 339 2.14 -15.94 3.99
CA PRO A 339 2.31 -16.38 5.38
C PRO A 339 3.69 -17.00 5.59
N LEU A 340 4.39 -16.62 6.66
CA LEU A 340 5.65 -17.25 7.09
C LEU A 340 5.44 -18.17 8.30
N ALA A 341 4.62 -17.75 9.26
CA ALA A 341 4.33 -18.52 10.46
C ALA A 341 2.97 -18.14 11.03
N GLU A 342 2.33 -19.07 11.73
CA GLU A 342 1.05 -18.87 12.39
C GLU A 342 1.15 -19.33 13.85
N PHE A 343 0.81 -18.43 14.77
CA PHE A 343 0.82 -18.67 16.21
C PHE A 343 0.08 -17.54 16.95
N GLU A 344 -0.40 -17.80 18.16
CA GLU A 344 -1.06 -16.81 19.00
C GLU A 344 -0.08 -15.75 19.49
N ILE A 345 -0.50 -14.48 19.45
CA ILE A 345 0.32 -13.34 19.85
C ILE A 345 -0.23 -12.74 21.15
N SER A 346 0.56 -12.81 22.22
CA SER A 346 0.18 -12.19 23.49
C SER A 346 0.19 -10.65 23.39
N ASP A 347 -0.57 -9.99 24.28
CA ASP A 347 -0.57 -8.52 24.36
C ASP A 347 0.79 -7.95 24.77
N GLU A 348 1.55 -8.67 25.60
CA GLU A 348 2.91 -8.30 26.01
C GLU A 348 3.89 -8.34 24.82
N ASP A 349 3.84 -9.41 24.02
CA ASP A 349 4.68 -9.53 22.82
C ASP A 349 4.32 -8.45 21.80
N ALA A 350 3.03 -8.17 21.63
CA ALA A 350 2.56 -7.12 20.74
C ALA A 350 3.07 -5.73 21.15
N GLU A 351 3.03 -5.40 22.45
CA GLU A 351 3.56 -4.14 22.98
C GLU A 351 5.08 -4.01 22.76
N LYS A 352 5.83 -5.08 23.04
CA LYS A 352 7.28 -5.13 22.80
C LYS A 352 7.62 -4.87 21.34
N CYS A 353 6.97 -5.57 20.41
CA CYS A 353 7.18 -5.37 18.97
C CYS A 353 6.83 -3.95 18.53
N ALA A 354 5.70 -3.40 18.99
CA ALA A 354 5.30 -2.03 18.67
C ALA A 354 6.32 -1.00 19.16
N ASN A 355 6.90 -1.22 20.35
CA ASN A 355 7.94 -0.35 20.90
C ASN A 355 9.27 -0.44 20.12
N LEU A 356 9.69 -1.65 19.75
CA LEU A 356 10.86 -1.86 18.89
C LEU A 356 10.69 -1.16 17.53
N TRP A 357 9.51 -1.28 16.90
CA TRP A 357 9.26 -0.60 15.63
C TRP A 357 9.27 0.93 15.77
N LYS A 358 8.68 1.48 16.84
CA LYS A 358 8.77 2.93 17.12
C LYS A 358 10.22 3.39 17.29
N GLN A 359 11.06 2.60 17.97
CA GLN A 359 12.48 2.89 18.11
C GLN A 359 13.20 2.85 16.75
N PHE A 360 12.87 1.90 15.88
CA PHE A 360 13.39 1.86 14.51
C PHE A 360 13.01 3.12 13.73
N LEU A 361 11.75 3.56 13.78
CA LEU A 361 11.30 4.78 13.10
C LEU A 361 12.03 6.04 13.59
N GLN A 362 12.46 6.06 14.85
CA GLN A 362 13.16 7.20 15.47
C GLN A 362 14.67 7.18 15.26
N SER A 363 15.28 6.00 15.22
CA SER A 363 16.74 5.84 15.21
C SER A 363 17.32 5.36 13.88
N GLY A 364 16.50 4.74 13.02
CA GLY A 364 16.93 4.11 11.79
C GLY A 364 17.67 2.78 12.01
N ASN A 365 17.69 2.26 13.24
CA ASN A 365 18.40 1.05 13.64
C ASN A 365 17.42 -0.08 13.92
N VAL A 366 17.67 -1.23 13.30
CA VAL A 366 16.91 -2.45 13.59
C VAL A 366 17.56 -3.16 14.78
N ASP A 367 16.78 -3.40 15.83
CA ASP A 367 17.23 -4.13 17.02
C ASP A 367 17.51 -5.61 16.67
N GLU A 368 18.49 -6.25 17.32
CA GLU A 368 18.78 -7.66 17.07
C GLU A 368 17.57 -8.56 17.39
N ARG A 369 16.75 -8.19 18.39
CA ARG A 369 15.51 -8.88 18.73
C ARG A 369 14.51 -8.84 17.58
N GLN A 370 14.44 -7.73 16.85
CA GLN A 370 13.59 -7.63 15.65
C GLN A 370 14.04 -8.61 14.56
N ASN A 371 15.34 -8.73 14.33
CA ASN A 371 15.90 -9.67 13.35
C ASN A 371 15.55 -11.12 13.72
N LYS A 372 15.73 -11.49 14.99
CA LYS A 372 15.40 -12.84 15.47
C LYS A 372 13.90 -13.11 15.39
N ALA A 373 13.06 -12.16 15.81
CA ALA A 373 11.61 -12.27 15.77
C ALA A 373 11.06 -12.47 14.35
N ALA A 374 11.63 -11.77 13.36
CA ALA A 374 11.26 -11.91 11.96
C ALA A 374 11.51 -13.33 11.40
N LEU A 375 12.47 -14.06 11.96
CA LEU A 375 12.82 -15.42 11.56
C LEU A 375 12.12 -16.50 12.38
N SER A 376 11.36 -16.15 13.41
CA SER A 376 10.66 -17.13 14.24
C SER A 376 9.57 -17.85 13.46
N ARG A 377 9.46 -19.17 13.66
CA ARG A 377 8.43 -20.02 13.03
C ARG A 377 7.50 -20.70 14.04
N THR A 378 7.78 -20.52 15.33
CA THR A 378 6.97 -21.00 16.44
C THR A 378 6.77 -19.90 17.47
N GLN A 379 5.74 -20.04 18.32
CA GLN A 379 5.48 -19.12 19.41
C GLN A 379 6.65 -19.04 20.41
N GLU A 380 7.25 -20.19 20.74
CA GLU A 380 8.38 -20.26 21.67
C GLU A 380 9.61 -19.52 21.13
N ASP A 381 9.97 -19.76 19.86
CA ASP A 381 11.09 -19.06 19.21
C ASP A 381 10.85 -17.55 19.19
N PHE A 382 9.61 -17.15 18.91
CA PHE A 382 9.21 -15.75 18.87
C PHE A 382 9.34 -15.09 20.24
N GLN A 383 8.81 -15.70 21.30
CA GLN A 383 8.92 -15.17 22.65
C GLN A 383 10.37 -15.11 23.14
N ASN A 384 11.18 -16.12 22.81
CA ASN A 384 12.61 -16.13 23.14
C ASN A 384 13.39 -15.06 22.39
N SER A 385 12.98 -14.70 21.17
CA SER A 385 13.61 -13.65 20.38
C SER A 385 13.42 -12.24 20.94
N LEU A 386 12.38 -12.02 21.75
CA LEU A 386 12.02 -10.73 22.33
C LEU A 386 12.60 -10.49 23.74
N LYS A 387 13.22 -11.52 24.35
CA LYS A 387 13.99 -11.41 25.59
C LYS A 387 15.34 -10.75 25.30
#